data_AF-A0A258F5L3-F1
#
_entry.id   AF-A0A258F5L3-F1
#
_cell.length_a   1.000
_cell.length_b   1.000
_cell.length_c   1.000
_cell.angle_alpha   90.00
_cell.angle_beta   90.00
_cell.angle_gamma   90.00
#
_symmetry.space_group_name_H-M   'P 1'
#
loop_
_entity.id
_entity.type
_entity.pdbx_description
1 polymer ?
#
loop_
_entity_poly.entity_id
_entity_poly.type
_entity_poly.pdbx_seq_one_letter_code
_entity_poly.pdbx_strand_id
1 'polypeptide(L)'
;MSNFFEEHVLSVHHWTDTLFSFTTTRDTGFRFRTGEFTMIGLKVNERPLLRAYSVVSPNWHETLEFFSIKVPNGPLTSRLQHIQVGDPIIVGRKATGTLVLDNLLPGRTLYLLGTGTGLAPFLSVVRDPETYERFEKVVLVHGCRQVAELAYTDLLT
;
A
#
# COMPACT_ATOMS: atom_id res chain seq x y z
N MET A 1 -2.78 -4.39 25.92
CA MET A 1 -2.30 -4.90 24.62
C MET A 1 -1.98 -3.72 23.72
N SER A 2 -0.82 -3.69 23.06
CA SER A 2 -0.48 -2.59 22.15
C SER A 2 -1.43 -2.59 20.94
N ASN A 3 -1.89 -1.41 20.51
CA ASN A 3 -2.78 -1.25 19.35
C ASN A 3 -2.09 -1.52 17.99
N PHE A 4 -0.88 -2.08 18.01
CA PHE A 4 0.01 -2.21 16.87
C PHE A 4 0.65 -3.60 16.81
N PHE A 5 0.96 -4.02 15.59
CA PHE A 5 1.93 -5.05 15.25
C PHE A 5 3.29 -4.39 15.01
N GLU A 6 4.35 -5.16 15.26
CA GLU A 6 5.71 -4.79 14.88
C GLU A 6 6.13 -5.75 13.77
N GLU A 7 6.23 -5.22 12.56
CA GLU A 7 6.65 -5.95 11.36
C GLU A 7 8.08 -5.58 10.98
N HIS A 8 8.73 -6.40 10.18
CA HIS A 8 10.11 -6.17 9.75
C HIS A 8 10.18 -5.99 8.25
N VAL A 9 10.97 -5.01 7.79
CA VAL A 9 11.19 -4.76 6.37
C VAL A 9 11.88 -5.96 5.73
N LEU A 10 11.32 -6.45 4.62
CA LEU A 10 11.86 -7.58 3.85
C LEU A 10 12.55 -7.12 2.57
N SER A 11 12.06 -6.05 1.94
CA SER A 11 12.67 -5.46 0.75
C SER A 11 12.35 -3.97 0.67
N VAL A 12 13.24 -3.22 0.01
CA VAL A 12 13.05 -1.79 -0.30
C VAL A 12 13.42 -1.57 -1.76
N HIS A 13 12.56 -0.88 -2.50
CA HIS A 13 12.79 -0.53 -3.90
C HIS A 13 12.52 0.96 -4.12
N HIS A 14 13.52 1.68 -4.62
CA HIS A 14 13.38 3.10 -4.96
C HIS A 14 13.09 3.25 -6.45
N TRP A 15 11.84 3.64 -6.78
CA TRP A 15 11.41 3.89 -8.15
C TRP A 15 12.02 5.18 -8.69
N THR A 16 12.03 6.23 -7.87
CA THR A 16 12.59 7.55 -8.20
C THR A 16 13.18 8.21 -6.95
N ASP A 17 13.69 9.43 -7.11
CA ASP A 17 14.07 10.29 -5.99
C ASP A 17 12.91 10.63 -5.06
N THR A 18 11.66 10.51 -5.53
CA THR A 18 10.44 10.87 -4.78
C THR A 18 9.57 9.67 -4.44
N LEU A 19 9.81 8.48 -5.00
CA LEU A 19 8.93 7.33 -4.86
C LEU A 19 9.72 6.08 -4.47
N PHE A 20 9.17 5.30 -3.53
CA PHE A 20 9.72 4.02 -3.14
C PHE A 20 8.62 3.09 -2.64
N SER A 21 8.84 1.79 -2.75
CA SER A 21 8.03 0.77 -2.12
C SER A 21 8.88 -0.08 -1.20
N PHE A 22 8.21 -0.75 -0.28
CA PHE A 22 8.87 -1.71 0.60
C PHE A 22 7.86 -2.78 1.00
N THR A 23 8.39 -3.97 1.28
CA THR A 23 7.62 -5.07 1.81
C THR A 23 7.98 -5.31 3.26
N THR A 24 7.03 -5.84 4.04
CA THR A 24 7.25 -6.24 5.42
C THR A 24 6.71 -7.63 5.69
N THR A 25 7.11 -8.21 6.82
CA THR A 25 6.38 -9.33 7.42
C THR A 25 4.90 -8.96 7.64
N ARG A 26 4.08 -9.97 7.85
CA ARG A 26 2.66 -9.83 8.16
C ARG A 26 2.29 -10.73 9.33
N ASP A 27 1.77 -10.13 10.39
CA ASP A 27 1.19 -10.87 11.51
C ASP A 27 0.03 -11.74 11.01
N THR A 28 0.01 -13.00 11.46
CA THR A 28 -0.99 -14.00 11.03
C THR A 28 -2.41 -13.66 11.48
N GLY A 29 -2.58 -12.73 12.42
CA GLY A 29 -3.86 -12.16 12.83
C GLY A 29 -4.26 -10.90 12.06
N PHE A 30 -3.40 -10.32 11.22
CA PHE A 30 -3.74 -9.15 10.43
C PHE A 30 -4.66 -9.53 9.26
N ARG A 31 -5.88 -8.99 9.28
CA ARG A 31 -6.92 -9.18 8.26
C ARG A 31 -7.34 -7.82 7.73
N PHE A 32 -7.53 -7.75 6.42
CA PHE A 32 -7.97 -6.56 5.70
C PHE A 32 -8.70 -6.97 4.43
N ARG A 33 -9.52 -6.08 3.88
CA ARG A 33 -10.07 -6.24 2.53
C ARG A 33 -9.16 -5.55 1.53
N THR A 34 -9.03 -6.16 0.36
CA THR A 34 -8.32 -5.58 -0.77
C THR A 34 -8.79 -4.16 -1.05
N GLY A 35 -7.83 -3.23 -1.17
CA GLY A 35 -8.08 -1.78 -1.34
C GLY A 35 -8.17 -0.95 -0.05
N GLU A 36 -8.16 -1.58 1.13
CA GLU A 36 -8.09 -0.88 2.42
C GLU A 36 -6.67 -0.32 2.72
N PHE A 37 -6.63 0.57 3.71
CA PHE A 37 -5.40 1.11 4.28
C PHE A 37 -5.28 0.75 5.76
N THR A 38 -4.06 0.81 6.29
CA THR A 38 -3.80 0.76 7.73
C THR A 38 -2.87 1.90 8.13
N MET A 39 -2.77 2.16 9.44
CA MET A 39 -1.78 3.10 9.96
C MET A 39 -0.43 2.39 10.00
N ILE A 40 0.59 2.96 9.36
CA ILE A 40 1.98 2.50 9.54
C ILE A 40 2.85 3.59 10.13
N GLY A 41 4.01 3.23 10.66
CA GLY A 41 4.96 4.24 11.10
C GLY A 41 6.22 3.70 11.74
N LEU A 42 6.92 4.61 12.41
CA LEU A 42 8.18 4.35 13.10
C LEU A 42 8.07 4.82 14.56
N LYS A 43 8.84 4.21 15.47
CA LYS A 43 9.00 4.72 16.83
C LYS A 43 10.00 5.89 16.78
N VAL A 44 9.59 7.08 17.25
CA VAL A 44 10.44 8.27 17.36
C VAL A 44 10.35 8.79 18.78
N ASN A 45 11.47 8.82 19.52
CA ASN A 45 11.50 9.18 20.94
C ASN A 45 10.44 8.41 21.76
N GLU A 46 10.38 7.08 21.54
CA GLU A 46 9.42 6.15 22.17
C GLU A 46 7.94 6.37 21.82
N ARG A 47 7.62 7.35 20.96
CA ARG A 47 6.25 7.61 20.52
C ARG A 47 6.05 7.14 19.07
N PRO A 48 4.92 6.48 18.76
CA PRO A 48 4.64 6.06 17.39
C PRO A 48 4.32 7.27 16.51
N LEU A 49 5.08 7.45 15.43
CA LEU A 49 4.79 8.44 14.41
C LEU A 49 4.08 7.75 13.24
N LEU A 50 2.76 7.92 13.16
CA LEU A 50 1.91 7.13 12.26
C LEU A 50 1.33 7.94 11.10
N ARG A 51 1.14 7.31 9.95
CA ARG A 51 0.36 7.82 8.82
C ARG A 51 -0.44 6.68 8.17
N ALA A 52 -1.54 7.03 7.53
CA ALA A 52 -2.35 6.09 6.77
C ALA A 52 -1.63 5.70 5.48
N TYR A 53 -1.58 4.40 5.18
CA TYR A 53 -1.02 3.83 3.97
C TYR A 53 -1.91 2.71 3.43
N SER A 54 -2.30 2.81 2.16
CA SER A 54 -2.97 1.72 1.46
C SER A 54 -2.07 0.49 1.43
N VAL A 55 -2.65 -0.67 1.70
CA VAL A 55 -1.93 -1.95 1.59
C VAL A 55 -1.89 -2.32 0.11
N VAL A 56 -0.69 -2.36 -0.45
CA VAL A 56 -0.46 -2.62 -1.88
C VAL A 56 -0.66 -4.11 -2.17
N SER A 57 -0.22 -4.99 -1.28
CA SER A 57 -0.40 -6.44 -1.44
C SER A 57 -1.87 -6.86 -1.33
N PRO A 58 -2.31 -7.91 -2.05
CA PRO A 58 -3.65 -8.46 -1.90
C PRO A 58 -3.80 -9.18 -0.54
N ASN A 59 -5.04 -9.30 -0.07
CA ASN A 59 -5.33 -9.82 1.28
C ASN A 59 -4.92 -11.28 1.54
N TRP A 60 -4.64 -12.06 0.50
CA TRP A 60 -4.15 -13.43 0.58
C TRP A 60 -2.62 -13.54 0.58
N HIS A 61 -1.89 -12.47 0.30
CA HIS A 61 -0.43 -12.49 0.23
C HIS A 61 0.22 -12.61 1.61
N GLU A 62 1.31 -13.37 1.73
CA GLU A 62 1.98 -13.62 3.01
C GLU A 62 2.71 -12.39 3.57
N THR A 63 3.01 -11.41 2.73
CA THR A 63 3.69 -10.16 3.10
C THR A 63 2.81 -8.94 2.90
N LEU A 64 3.10 -7.89 3.66
CA LEU A 64 2.54 -6.56 3.40
C LEU A 64 3.44 -5.81 2.43
N GLU A 65 2.85 -5.00 1.57
CA GLU A 65 3.58 -4.09 0.69
C GLU A 65 2.98 -2.69 0.81
N PHE A 66 3.84 -1.68 0.79
CA PHE A 66 3.44 -0.28 0.84
C PHE A 66 4.17 0.53 -0.24
N PHE A 67 3.46 1.48 -0.82
CA PHE A 67 4.01 2.43 -1.81
C PHE A 67 3.95 3.84 -1.24
N SER A 68 5.11 4.52 -1.24
CA SER A 68 5.34 5.74 -0.48
C SER A 68 5.99 6.83 -1.32
N ILE A 69 5.66 8.07 -0.94
CA ILE A 69 6.30 9.28 -1.44
C ILE A 69 7.37 9.75 -0.44
N LYS A 70 8.48 10.29 -0.95
CA LYS A 70 9.50 10.97 -0.18
C LYS A 70 9.17 12.46 -0.19
N VAL A 71 8.66 12.97 0.93
CA VAL A 71 8.35 14.39 1.09
C VAL A 71 9.51 15.04 1.85
N PRO A 72 10.21 16.03 1.27
CA PRO A 72 11.22 16.79 1.99
C PRO A 72 10.64 17.36 3.28
N ASN A 73 11.32 17.14 4.41
CA ASN A 73 10.87 17.55 5.75
C ASN A 73 9.53 16.94 6.22
N GLY A 74 8.99 15.94 5.52
CA GLY A 74 7.80 15.21 5.95
C GLY A 74 8.07 14.47 7.26
N PRO A 75 7.22 14.57 8.30
CA PRO A 75 7.53 13.99 9.61
C PRO A 75 7.88 12.50 9.58
N LEU A 76 7.09 11.70 8.85
CA LEU A 76 7.35 10.27 8.71
C LEU A 76 8.28 9.97 7.53
N THR A 77 7.95 10.47 6.35
CA THR A 77 8.60 10.06 5.09
C THR A 77 10.06 10.48 4.98
N SER A 78 10.47 11.56 5.67
CA SER A 78 11.89 11.93 5.79
C SER A 78 12.74 10.85 6.48
N ARG A 79 12.12 10.01 7.31
CA ARG A 79 12.75 8.86 8.00
C ARG A 79 12.47 7.56 7.27
N LEU A 80 11.21 7.36 6.87
CA LEU A 80 10.74 6.12 6.22
C LEU A 80 11.50 5.83 4.91
N GLN A 81 11.94 6.86 4.19
CA GLN A 81 12.75 6.69 2.98
C GLN A 81 14.12 6.04 3.20
N HIS A 82 14.60 5.95 4.45
CA HIS A 82 15.92 5.44 4.81
C HIS A 82 15.89 4.06 5.46
N ILE A 83 14.71 3.43 5.54
CA ILE A 83 14.57 2.09 6.11
C ILE A 83 15.37 1.06 5.31
N GLN A 84 15.87 0.06 6.01
CA GLN A 84 16.63 -1.06 5.45
C GLN A 84 15.97 -2.39 5.80
N VAL A 85 16.38 -3.44 5.09
CA VAL A 85 15.93 -4.81 5.39
C VAL A 85 16.27 -5.14 6.85
N GLY A 86 15.28 -5.67 7.57
CA GLY A 86 15.35 -5.97 9.00
C GLY A 86 14.87 -4.84 9.92
N ASP A 87 14.67 -3.62 9.42
CA ASP A 87 14.19 -2.51 10.25
C ASP A 87 12.74 -2.75 10.74
N PRO A 88 12.41 -2.35 11.98
CA PRO A 88 11.06 -2.48 12.50
C PRO A 88 10.13 -1.39 11.95
N ILE A 89 8.92 -1.81 11.56
CA ILE A 89 7.80 -0.98 11.13
C ILE A 89 6.61 -1.24 12.04
N ILE A 90 5.98 -0.16 12.51
CA ILE A 90 4.72 -0.24 13.24
C ILE A 90 3.60 -0.42 12.22
N VAL A 91 2.73 -1.41 12.42
CA VAL A 91 1.52 -1.62 11.63
C VAL A 91 0.28 -1.60 12.54
N GLY A 92 -0.73 -0.82 12.19
CA GLY A 92 -1.99 -0.72 12.90
C GLY A 92 -2.77 -2.02 12.81
N ARG A 93 -3.37 -2.46 13.93
CA ARG A 93 -4.15 -3.71 13.97
C ARG A 93 -5.45 -3.69 13.17
N LYS A 94 -5.95 -2.50 12.83
CA LYS A 94 -7.22 -2.31 12.12
C LYS A 94 -6.95 -1.68 10.75
N ALA A 95 -7.25 -2.44 9.71
CA ALA A 95 -7.42 -1.88 8.37
C ALA A 95 -8.82 -1.27 8.21
N THR A 96 -8.93 -0.25 7.37
CA THR A 96 -10.18 0.41 7.03
C THR A 96 -10.06 1.10 5.68
N GLY A 97 -11.16 1.57 5.11
CA GLY A 97 -11.16 2.27 3.84
C GLY A 97 -12.50 2.17 3.13
N THR A 98 -12.67 3.01 2.11
CA THR A 98 -13.88 3.06 1.28
C THR A 98 -13.70 2.38 -0.07
N LEU A 99 -12.45 2.13 -0.50
CA LEU A 99 -12.09 1.53 -1.77
C LEU A 99 -12.19 0.00 -1.73
N VAL A 100 -13.37 -0.50 -1.35
CA VAL A 100 -13.69 -1.93 -1.29
C VAL A 100 -14.80 -2.23 -2.29
N LEU A 101 -14.73 -3.40 -2.94
CA LEU A 101 -15.67 -3.77 -3.99
C LEU A 101 -17.11 -3.89 -3.47
N ASP A 102 -17.32 -4.24 -2.19
CA ASP A 102 -18.64 -4.35 -1.53
C ASP A 102 -19.45 -3.05 -1.59
N ASN A 103 -18.79 -1.90 -1.71
CA ASN A 103 -19.46 -0.60 -1.80
C ASN A 103 -19.98 -0.29 -3.21
N LEU A 104 -19.74 -1.18 -4.18
CA LEU A 104 -20.16 -1.02 -5.57
C LEU A 104 -21.34 -1.94 -5.88
N LEU A 105 -22.34 -1.39 -6.56
CA LEU A 105 -23.39 -2.20 -7.18
C LEU A 105 -22.80 -3.11 -8.27
N PRO A 106 -23.45 -4.24 -8.61
CA PRO A 106 -23.05 -5.06 -9.74
C PRO A 106 -22.91 -4.23 -11.01
N GLY A 107 -21.86 -4.49 -11.78
CA GLY A 107 -21.54 -3.74 -12.97
C GLY A 107 -20.59 -4.50 -13.88
N ARG A 108 -20.52 -4.05 -15.14
CA ARG A 108 -19.71 -4.73 -16.16
C ARG A 108 -18.24 -4.31 -16.15
N THR A 109 -17.97 -3.02 -15.96
CA THR A 109 -16.62 -2.45 -16.06
C THR A 109 -16.26 -1.67 -14.82
N LEU A 110 -15.14 -2.05 -14.21
CA LEU A 110 -14.55 -1.34 -13.07
C LEU A 110 -13.47 -0.37 -13.57
N TYR A 111 -13.66 0.92 -13.30
CA TYR A 111 -12.65 1.94 -13.56
C TYR A 111 -11.92 2.30 -12.27
N LEU A 112 -10.60 2.13 -12.26
CA LEU A 112 -9.71 2.43 -11.15
C LEU A 112 -8.84 3.63 -11.54
N LEU A 113 -9.17 4.82 -11.02
CA LEU A 113 -8.55 6.08 -11.44
C LEU A 113 -7.63 6.61 -10.34
N GLY A 114 -6.32 6.43 -10.48
CA GLY A 114 -5.30 6.81 -9.49
C GLY A 114 -4.32 7.83 -10.03
N THR A 115 -3.80 8.70 -9.15
CA THR A 115 -2.68 9.60 -9.47
C THR A 115 -1.56 9.47 -8.44
N GLY A 116 -0.30 9.53 -8.87
CA GLY A 116 0.86 9.36 -8.00
C GLY A 116 0.78 8.08 -7.16
N THR A 117 0.92 8.19 -5.83
CA THR A 117 0.78 7.04 -4.91
C THR A 117 -0.67 6.57 -4.73
N GLY A 118 -1.66 7.25 -5.30
CA GLY A 118 -3.05 6.78 -5.37
C GLY A 118 -3.24 5.50 -6.19
N LEU A 119 -2.18 5.03 -6.88
CA LEU A 119 -2.10 3.68 -7.45
C LEU A 119 -2.13 2.57 -6.39
N ALA A 120 -1.62 2.83 -5.18
CA ALA A 120 -1.39 1.84 -4.14
C ALA A 120 -2.58 0.90 -3.82
N PRO A 121 -3.79 1.40 -3.51
CA PRO A 121 -4.93 0.51 -3.23
C PRO A 121 -5.34 -0.30 -4.47
N PHE A 122 -5.16 0.25 -5.68
CA PHE A 122 -5.56 -0.43 -6.90
C PHE A 122 -4.62 -1.57 -7.28
N LEU A 123 -3.35 -1.52 -6.89
CA LEU A 123 -2.43 -2.68 -7.01
C LEU A 123 -2.89 -3.88 -6.18
N SER A 124 -3.60 -3.64 -5.08
CA SER A 124 -4.25 -4.71 -4.31
C SER A 124 -5.44 -5.24 -5.12
N VAL A 125 -6.32 -4.34 -5.57
CA VAL A 125 -7.57 -4.67 -6.31
C VAL A 125 -7.31 -5.45 -7.60
N VAL A 126 -6.37 -5.02 -8.44
CA VAL A 126 -6.07 -5.71 -9.71
C VAL A 126 -5.37 -7.06 -9.53
N ARG A 127 -4.90 -7.39 -8.32
CA ARG A 127 -4.32 -8.70 -8.02
C ARG A 127 -5.29 -9.64 -7.31
N ASP A 128 -6.50 -9.18 -7.02
CA ASP A 128 -7.52 -9.97 -6.34
C ASP A 128 -8.41 -10.71 -7.37
N PRO A 129 -8.47 -12.06 -7.33
CA PRO A 129 -9.34 -12.84 -8.19
C PRO A 129 -10.82 -12.41 -8.12
N GLU A 130 -11.30 -11.99 -6.94
CA GLU A 130 -12.70 -11.56 -6.76
C GLU A 130 -13.05 -10.38 -7.70
N THR A 131 -12.08 -9.52 -7.99
CA THR A 131 -12.26 -8.39 -8.92
C THR A 131 -12.68 -8.88 -10.30
N TYR A 132 -12.09 -9.97 -10.78
CA TYR A 132 -12.35 -10.51 -12.13
C TYR A 132 -13.56 -11.45 -12.17
N GLU A 133 -13.98 -11.99 -11.02
CA GLU A 133 -15.26 -12.68 -10.88
C GLU A 133 -16.44 -11.68 -10.96
N ARG A 134 -16.25 -10.48 -10.42
CA ARG A 134 -17.30 -9.45 -10.31
C ARG A 134 -17.43 -8.54 -11.53
N PHE A 135 -16.35 -8.34 -12.29
CA PHE A 135 -16.32 -7.40 -13.41
C PHE A 135 -15.70 -8.05 -14.66
N GLU A 136 -16.38 -7.95 -15.80
CA GLU A 136 -15.87 -8.45 -17.08
C GLU A 136 -14.63 -7.69 -17.57
N LYS A 137 -14.51 -6.42 -17.18
CA LYS A 137 -13.41 -5.55 -17.58
C LYS A 137 -12.95 -4.68 -16.42
N VAL A 138 -11.65 -4.65 -16.19
CA VAL A 138 -11.00 -3.74 -15.23
C VAL A 138 -10.12 -2.78 -16.02
N VAL A 139 -10.31 -1.49 -15.81
CA VAL A 139 -9.52 -0.42 -16.45
C VAL A 139 -8.79 0.34 -15.36
N LEU A 140 -7.48 0.13 -15.28
CA LEU A 140 -6.61 0.89 -14.40
C LEU A 140 -6.03 2.09 -15.15
N VAL A 141 -6.24 3.28 -14.60
CA VAL A 141 -5.66 4.54 -15.10
C VAL A 141 -4.77 5.10 -14.02
N HIS A 142 -3.48 5.26 -14.35
CA HIS A 142 -2.49 5.89 -13.47
C HIS A 142 -1.95 7.16 -14.09
N GLY A 143 -2.24 8.30 -13.45
CA GLY A 143 -1.70 9.60 -13.84
C GLY A 143 -0.49 10.00 -13.00
N CYS A 144 0.63 10.32 -13.64
CA CYS A 144 1.83 10.88 -13.01
C CYS A 144 2.38 12.06 -13.82
N ARG A 145 3.37 12.78 -13.28
CA ARG A 145 3.97 13.93 -13.98
C ARG A 145 5.08 13.50 -14.93
N GLN A 146 5.80 12.44 -14.58
CA GLN A 146 6.96 11.96 -15.31
C GLN A 146 6.85 10.47 -15.59
N VAL A 147 7.36 10.02 -16.73
CA VAL A 147 7.35 8.59 -17.12
C VAL A 147 8.03 7.71 -16.06
N ALA A 148 9.11 8.20 -15.43
CA ALA A 148 9.80 7.48 -14.36
C ALA A 148 8.95 7.23 -13.11
N GLU A 149 7.85 7.98 -12.92
CA GLU A 149 6.92 7.81 -11.81
C GLU A 149 5.85 6.72 -12.08
N LEU A 150 5.84 6.10 -13.27
CA LEU A 150 5.00 4.94 -13.60
C LEU A 150 5.50 3.66 -12.90
N ALA A 151 5.52 3.70 -11.57
CA ALA A 151 5.87 2.57 -10.72
C ALA A 151 4.98 1.35 -11.04
N TYR A 152 5.53 0.16 -10.91
CA TYR A 152 4.84 -1.13 -11.14
C TYR A 152 4.42 -1.41 -12.58
N THR A 153 4.98 -0.74 -13.59
CA THR A 153 4.64 -1.01 -15.00
C THR A 153 4.88 -2.48 -15.35
N ASP A 154 6.03 -3.07 -14.99
CA ASP A 154 6.35 -4.49 -15.26
C ASP A 154 5.40 -5.49 -14.58
N LEU A 155 4.75 -5.09 -13.48
CA LEU A 155 3.74 -5.92 -12.81
C LEU A 155 2.39 -5.87 -13.57
N LEU A 156 2.12 -4.77 -14.27
CA LEU A 156 0.85 -4.45 -14.88
C LEU A 156 0.81 -4.73 -16.40
N THR A 157 1.96 -5.00 -17.03
CA THR A 157 2.11 -5.24 -18.47
C THR A 157 2.84 -6.55 -18.74
#